data_AF-A0A1G0CJE1-F1
#
_entry.id   AF-A0A1G0CJE1-F1
#
_cell.length_a   1.000
_cell.length_b   1.000
_cell.length_c   1.000
_cell.angle_alpha   90.00
_cell.angle_beta   90.00
_cell.angle_gamma   90.00
#
_symmetry.space_group_name_H-M   'P 1'
#
loop_
_entity.id
_entity.type
_entity.pdbx_description
1 polymer ?
#
loop_
_entity_poly.entity_id
_entity_poly.type
_entity_poly.pdbx_seq_one_letter_code
_entity_poly.pdbx_strand_id
1 'polypeptide(L)'
;MSYEVWGIRQKGKVTVTRYAVAYINHALCQVDNGRVLGYDNAHDYHHRHYMGKVEPVEFVSYDATLERFQQEWLEIVKQQQRKKP
;
A
#
# COMPACT_ATOMS: atom_id res chain seq x y z
N MET A 1 9.19 -5.13 -2.00
CA MET A 1 8.06 -4.68 -1.14
C MET A 1 8.67 -3.93 0.03
N SER A 2 8.10 -2.78 0.40
CA SER A 2 8.56 -1.94 1.51
C SER A 2 7.37 -1.64 2.43
N TYR A 3 7.59 -1.66 3.74
CA TYR A 3 6.58 -1.31 4.74
C TYR A 3 7.21 -0.60 5.94
N GLU A 4 6.48 0.38 6.48
CA GLU A 4 6.79 1.09 7.73
C GLU A 4 5.49 1.28 8.51
N VAL A 5 5.51 1.03 9.82
CA VAL A 5 4.33 1.15 10.69
C VAL A 5 4.73 1.77 12.02
N TRP A 6 3.99 2.81 12.43
CA TRP A 6 4.14 3.47 13.72
C TRP A 6 2.86 3.32 14.53
N GLY A 7 3.00 3.07 15.83
CA GLY A 7 1.85 2.95 16.71
C GLY A 7 2.14 3.40 18.13
N ILE A 8 1.07 3.73 18.86
CA ILE A 8 1.10 4.01 20.29
C ILE A 8 0.64 2.77 21.05
N ARG A 9 1.30 2.46 22.17
CA ARG A 9 0.89 1.38 23.07
C ARG A 9 0.24 1.98 24.30
N GLN A 10 -1.02 1.67 24.55
CA GLN A 10 -1.75 2.09 25.75
C GLN A 10 -2.51 0.92 26.34
N LYS A 11 -2.35 0.66 27.65
CA LYS A 11 -3.05 -0.41 28.39
C LYS A 11 -2.98 -1.78 27.69
N GLY A 12 -1.84 -2.12 27.10
CA GLY A 12 -1.62 -3.38 26.37
C GLY A 12 -2.15 -3.40 24.92
N LYS A 13 -2.91 -2.39 24.48
CA LYS A 13 -3.39 -2.25 23.09
C LYS A 13 -2.42 -1.41 22.27
N VAL A 14 -2.13 -1.85 21.04
CA VAL A 14 -1.40 -1.06 20.04
C VAL A 14 -2.41 -0.41 19.11
N THR A 15 -2.27 0.90 18.90
CA THR A 15 -3.05 1.66 17.92
C THR A 15 -2.09 2.19 16.87
N VAL A 16 -2.28 1.76 15.63
CA VAL A 16 -1.50 2.26 14.49
C VAL A 16 -1.89 3.71 14.23
N THR A 17 -0.91 4.61 14.24
CA THR A 17 -1.10 6.05 14.03
C THR A 17 -0.56 6.49 12.67
N ARG A 18 0.47 5.81 12.16
CA ARG A 18 0.99 6.00 10.80
C ARG A 18 1.37 4.68 10.18
N TYR A 19 1.16 4.55 8.87
CA TYR A 19 1.65 3.42 8.11
C TYR A 19 1.97 3.84 6.68
N ALA A 20 2.88 3.10 6.06
CA ALA A 20 3.13 3.14 4.63
C ALA A 20 3.49 1.72 4.16
N VAL A 21 2.78 1.21 3.17
CA VAL A 21 3.09 -0.07 2.50
C VAL A 21 3.10 0.15 0.99
N ALA A 22 4.16 -0.32 0.33
CA ALA A 22 4.35 -0.09 -1.10
C ALA A 22 4.99 -1.27 -1.84
N TYR A 23 4.47 -1.53 -3.04
CA TYR A 23 5.12 -2.31 -4.08
C TYR A 23 5.78 -1.37 -5.09
N ILE A 24 7.11 -1.39 -5.10
CA ILE A 24 7.95 -0.57 -5.98
C ILE A 24 8.51 -1.49 -7.07
N ASN A 25 8.35 -1.06 -8.33
CA ASN A 25 8.98 -1.69 -9.48
C ASN A 25 9.12 -0.66 -10.61
N HIS A 26 10.32 -0.11 -10.76
CA HIS A 26 10.62 0.89 -11.78
C HIS A 26 10.39 0.37 -13.22
N ALA A 27 10.60 -0.91 -13.48
CA ALA A 27 10.35 -1.47 -14.81
C ALA A 27 8.85 -1.44 -15.19
N LEU A 28 7.95 -1.46 -14.19
CA LEU A 28 6.50 -1.43 -14.41
C LEU A 28 5.90 -0.02 -14.29
N CYS A 29 6.49 0.86 -13.48
CA CYS A 29 6.02 2.21 -13.25
C CYS A 29 7.22 3.18 -13.21
N GLN A 30 7.21 4.23 -14.04
CA GLN A 30 8.29 5.23 -14.07
C GLN A 30 7.91 6.52 -13.32
N VAL A 31 6.67 6.62 -12.86
CA VAL A 31 6.16 7.74 -12.05
C VAL A 31 6.13 7.36 -10.59
N ASP A 32 5.86 8.33 -9.71
CA ASP A 32 5.69 8.09 -8.26
C ASP A 32 6.84 7.28 -7.65
N ASN A 33 8.07 7.60 -8.05
CA ASN A 33 9.30 6.91 -7.65
C ASN A 33 9.25 5.39 -7.83
N GLY A 34 8.58 4.91 -8.87
CA GLY A 34 8.44 3.48 -9.16
C GLY A 34 7.36 2.76 -8.38
N ARG A 35 6.54 3.48 -7.58
CA ARG A 35 5.43 2.91 -6.84
C ARG A 35 4.35 2.45 -7.81
N VAL A 36 4.19 1.13 -7.89
CA VAL A 36 3.14 0.49 -8.69
C VAL A 36 1.83 0.45 -7.92
N LEU A 37 1.92 0.09 -6.63
CA LEU A 37 0.80 0.02 -5.70
C LEU A 37 1.30 0.47 -4.32
N GLY A 38 0.49 1.21 -3.58
CA GLY A 38 0.77 1.50 -2.17
C GLY A 38 -0.45 1.99 -1.41
N TYR A 39 -0.36 1.91 -0.08
CA TYR A 39 -1.31 2.48 0.86
C TYR A 39 -0.54 3.18 1.95
N ASP A 40 -0.91 4.42 2.24
CA ASP A 40 -0.39 5.16 3.37
C ASP A 40 -1.43 6.14 3.90
N ASN A 41 -1.14 6.72 5.06
CA ASN A 41 -1.99 7.74 5.68
C ASN A 41 -1.22 9.06 5.89
N ALA A 42 -0.27 9.36 5.01
CA ALA A 42 0.32 10.70 4.97
C ALA A 42 -0.74 11.74 4.57
N HIS A 43 -0.47 13.01 4.87
CA HIS A 43 -1.37 14.13 4.53
C HIS A 43 -2.76 14.09 5.21
N ASP A 44 -2.87 13.44 6.38
CA ASP A 44 -4.07 13.41 7.23
C ASP A 44 -5.28 12.68 6.65
N TYR A 45 -5.11 11.89 5.58
CA TYR A 45 -6.13 10.97 5.08
C TYR A 45 -5.52 9.68 4.53
N HIS A 46 -6.30 8.61 4.55
CA HIS A 46 -5.90 7.32 4.01
C HIS A 46 -6.05 7.31 2.49
N HIS A 47 -5.01 6.90 1.80
CA HIS A 47 -5.04 6.89 0.35
C HIS A 47 -4.29 5.73 -0.26
N ARG A 48 -4.75 5.37 -1.46
CA ARG A 48 -4.18 4.34 -2.32
C ARG A 48 -3.42 5.01 -3.44
N HIS A 49 -2.21 4.52 -3.67
CA HIS A 49 -1.39 4.82 -4.83
C HIS A 49 -1.49 3.66 -5.81
N TYR A 50 -1.75 3.94 -7.09
CA TYR A 50 -1.72 2.92 -8.13
C TYR A 50 -1.29 3.51 -9.47
N MET A 51 -0.11 3.08 -9.96
CA MET A 51 0.47 3.54 -11.23
C MET A 51 0.46 5.08 -11.37
N GLY A 52 0.87 5.79 -10.31
CA GLY A 52 0.91 7.25 -10.25
C GLY A 52 -0.43 7.95 -9.98
N LYS A 53 -1.54 7.21 -9.83
CA LYS A 53 -2.82 7.77 -9.39
C LYS A 53 -2.93 7.66 -7.87
N VAL A 54 -3.41 8.73 -7.25
CA VAL A 54 -3.69 8.80 -5.82
C VAL A 54 -5.19 8.97 -5.61
N GLU A 55 -5.79 8.12 -4.80
CA GLU A 55 -7.21 8.19 -4.46
C GLU A 55 -7.45 7.98 -2.96
N PRO A 56 -8.38 8.72 -2.33
CA PRO A 56 -8.76 8.49 -0.95
C PRO A 56 -9.42 7.12 -0.81
N VAL A 57 -9.20 6.47 0.33
CA VAL A 57 -9.83 5.18 0.65
C VAL A 57 -10.44 5.20 2.05
N GLU A 58 -11.52 4.44 2.23
CA GLU A 58 -12.06 4.17 3.56
C GLU A 58 -11.06 3.34 4.37
N PHE A 59 -10.88 3.73 5.64
CA PHE A 59 -10.00 3.04 6.57
C PHE A 59 -10.80 2.32 7.65
N VAL A 60 -10.69 0.98 7.64
CA VAL A 60 -11.29 0.11 8.66
C VAL A 60 -10.25 -0.24 9.74
N SER A 61 -9.10 -0.75 9.31
CA SER A 61 -7.94 -1.04 10.17
C SER A 61 -6.69 -1.17 9.31
N TYR A 62 -5.52 -1.17 9.96
CA TYR A 62 -4.26 -1.46 9.28
C TYR A 62 -4.25 -2.89 8.71
N ASP A 63 -4.72 -3.88 9.47
CA ASP A 63 -4.79 -5.27 9.02
C ASP A 63 -5.66 -5.44 7.76
N ALA A 64 -6.84 -4.80 7.74
CA ALA A 64 -7.72 -4.80 6.55
C ALA A 64 -7.08 -4.10 5.35
N THR A 65 -6.33 -3.02 5.60
CA THR A 65 -5.58 -2.31 4.56
C THR A 65 -4.45 -3.19 3.99
N LEU A 66 -3.74 -3.91 4.86
CA LEU A 66 -2.66 -4.81 4.46
C LEU A 66 -3.19 -6.00 3.66
N GLU A 67 -4.31 -6.59 4.08
CA GLU A 67 -4.97 -7.67 3.34
C GLU A 67 -5.38 -7.20 1.94
N ARG A 68 -6.02 -6.03 1.84
CA ARG A 68 -6.39 -5.43 0.55
C ARG A 68 -5.16 -5.18 -0.33
N PHE A 69 -4.09 -4.64 0.23
CA PHE A 69 -2.83 -4.43 -0.49
C PHE A 69 -2.28 -5.75 -1.04
N GLN A 70 -2.25 -6.82 -0.24
CA GLN A 70 -1.75 -8.12 -0.66
C GLN A 70 -2.58 -8.73 -1.79
N GLN A 71 -3.92 -8.64 -1.70
CA GLN A 71 -4.82 -9.12 -2.74
C GLN A 71 -4.56 -8.40 -4.07
N GLU A 72 -4.52 -7.06 -4.06
CA GLU A 72 -4.27 -6.28 -5.28
C GLU A 72 -2.87 -6.51 -5.84
N TRP A 73 -1.86 -6.61 -4.97
CA TRP A 73 -0.49 -6.93 -5.38
C TRP A 73 -0.42 -8.29 -6.09
N LEU A 74 -1.07 -9.32 -5.53
CA LEU A 74 -1.13 -10.65 -6.16
C LEU A 74 -1.79 -10.60 -7.53
N GLU A 75 -2.88 -9.85 -7.68
CA GLU A 75 -3.54 -9.68 -8.98
C GLU A 75 -2.63 -8.98 -10.00
N ILE A 76 -1.90 -7.95 -9.59
CA ILE A 76 -0.89 -7.29 -10.44
C ILE A 76 0.18 -8.29 -10.86
N VAL A 77 0.76 -9.05 -9.93
CA VAL A 77 1.81 -10.02 -10.23
C VAL A 77 1.32 -11.12 -11.18
N LYS A 78 0.12 -11.67 -10.96
CA LYS A 78 -0.49 -12.66 -11.86
C LYS A 78 -0.68 -12.10 -13.27
N GLN A 79 -1.17 -10.87 -13.39
CA GLN A 79 -1.33 -10.22 -14.70
C GLN A 79 0.01 -10.03 -15.42
N GLN A 80 1.08 -9.70 -14.70
CA GLN A 80 2.42 -9.57 -15.29
C GLN A 80 2.98 -10.92 -15.74
N GLN A 81 2.72 -12.00 -15.01
CA GLN A 81 3.14 -13.35 -15.42
C GLN A 81 2.45 -13.80 -16.71
N ARG A 82 1.16 -13.49 -16.87
CA ARG A 82 0.40 -13.80 -18.10
C ARG A 82 0.86 -13.00 -19.33
N LYS A 83 1.53 -11.86 -19.12
CA LYS A 83 2.04 -10.98 -20.17
C LYS A 83 3.47 -11.31 -20.61
N LYS A 84 4.19 -12.18 -19.89
CA LYS A 84 5.50 -12.64 -20.34
C LYS A 84 5.30 -13.65 -21.49
N PRO A 85 5.91 -13.42 -22.67
CA PRO A 85 5.84 -14.34 -23.79
C PRO A 85 6.54 -15.67 -23.50
#